data_AF-A0A7J3I4U9-F1
#
_entry.id   AF-A0A7J3I4U9-F1
#
_cell.length_a   1.000
_cell.length_b   1.000
_cell.length_c   1.000
_cell.angle_alpha   90.00
_cell.angle_beta   90.00
_cell.angle_gamma   90.00
#
_symmetry.space_group_name_H-M   'P 1'
#
loop_
_entity.id
_entity.type
_entity.pdbx_description
1 polymer ?
#
loop_
_entity_poly.entity_id
_entity_poly.type
_entity_poly.pdbx_seq_one_letter_code
_entity_poly.pdbx_strand_id
1 'polypeptide(L)'
;APHPLIMLASALETAKPGDRLIVVGVGDGGDAILLEVGENIGEVRKAPRRGVKGYLETMKPLKNYDDYIRFRNLLGKQRFTRKTSTVTYWRDRKEILPLKGVRCKSCGAVQYPIVRVCYECGSKDNFDEVRLAKRGTIFTFTLDHLVGGDYYATPVPRVVVELEGGGRVFVDMTDCNPEEVKVGMPVELTFRIIHESEGFYQYYWKARPVREKVEVK
;
A
#
# COMPACT_ATOMS: atom_id res chain seq x y z
N ALA A 1 13.07 11.42 16.26
CA ALA A 1 13.23 11.23 14.79
C ALA A 1 13.46 9.74 14.48
N PRO A 2 12.82 9.14 13.48
CA PRO A 2 12.98 7.71 13.16
C PRO A 2 14.28 7.36 12.42
N HIS A 3 15.07 8.36 12.02
CA HIS A 3 16.27 8.20 11.20
C HIS A 3 17.30 7.19 11.76
N PRO A 4 17.67 7.20 13.06
CA PRO A 4 18.62 6.24 13.62
C PRO A 4 18.16 4.78 13.48
N LEU A 5 16.85 4.52 13.58
CA LEU A 5 16.29 3.18 13.44
C LEU A 5 16.29 2.71 11.99
N ILE A 6 16.11 3.63 11.02
CA ILE A 6 16.25 3.32 9.60
C ILE A 6 17.71 2.99 9.27
N MET A 7 18.66 3.75 9.83
CA MET A 7 20.09 3.49 9.67
C MET A 7 20.51 2.15 10.30
N LEU A 8 19.97 1.81 11.47
CA LEU A 8 20.16 0.48 12.08
C LEU A 8 19.65 -0.62 11.14
N ALA A 9 18.44 -0.49 10.59
CA ALA A 9 17.90 -1.48 9.65
C ALA A 9 18.81 -1.66 8.43
N SER A 10 19.32 -0.56 7.87
CA SER A 10 20.27 -0.58 6.75
C SER A 10 21.58 -1.28 7.13
N ALA A 11 22.12 -1.04 8.33
CA ALA A 11 23.35 -1.69 8.80
C ALA A 11 23.17 -3.20 9.01
N LEU A 12 22.02 -3.61 9.55
CA LEU A 12 21.67 -5.02 9.78
C LEU A 12 21.55 -5.83 8.47
N GLU A 13 21.34 -5.19 7.32
CA GLU A 13 21.36 -5.86 6.02
C GLU A 13 22.74 -6.37 5.61
N THR A 14 23.82 -5.77 6.13
CA THR A 14 25.22 -6.15 5.81
C THR A 14 26.02 -6.73 6.97
N ALA A 15 25.60 -6.50 8.23
CA ALA A 15 26.31 -6.96 9.43
C ALA A 15 26.47 -8.49 9.58
N LYS A 16 27.53 -8.95 10.22
CA LYS A 16 27.76 -10.37 10.52
C LYS A 16 27.44 -10.67 11.99
N PRO A 17 27.17 -11.94 12.35
CA PRO A 17 27.11 -12.34 13.75
C PRO A 17 28.35 -11.88 14.51
N GLY A 18 28.17 -11.27 15.68
CA GLY A 18 29.24 -10.72 16.51
C GLY A 18 29.66 -9.28 16.16
N ASP A 19 29.16 -8.69 15.08
CA ASP A 19 29.40 -7.27 14.80
C ASP A 19 28.76 -6.38 15.89
N ARG A 20 29.47 -5.34 16.30
CA ARG A 20 28.98 -4.34 17.25
C ARG A 20 28.54 -3.08 16.52
N LEU A 21 27.27 -2.70 16.71
CA LEU A 21 26.64 -1.54 16.09
C LEU A 21 26.31 -0.50 17.15
N ILE A 22 26.71 0.75 16.92
CA ILE A 22 26.29 1.88 17.76
C ILE A 22 25.17 2.61 17.02
N VAL A 23 24.03 2.76 17.67
CA VAL A 23 22.90 3.55 17.17
C VAL A 23 22.86 4.85 17.94
N VAL A 24 23.08 5.96 17.24
CA VAL A 24 23.08 7.31 17.84
C VAL A 24 21.86 8.07 17.35
N GLY A 25 21.05 8.57 18.28
CA GLY A 25 19.98 9.52 18.03
C GLY A 25 20.38 10.90 18.50
N VAL A 26 20.34 11.88 17.61
CA VAL A 26 20.64 13.29 17.93
C VAL A 26 19.41 14.16 17.67
N GLY A 27 19.09 15.05 18.61
CA GLY A 27 18.02 16.05 18.57
C GLY A 27 18.39 17.22 19.49
N ASP A 28 17.50 17.63 20.41
CA ASP A 28 17.83 18.59 21.49
C ASP A 28 18.65 17.94 22.65
N GLY A 29 19.41 16.90 22.31
CA GLY A 29 20.14 15.97 23.18
C GLY A 29 20.70 14.81 22.35
N GLY A 30 21.33 13.83 23.00
CA GLY A 30 21.92 12.68 22.30
C GLY A 30 21.86 11.39 23.12
N ASP A 31 21.26 10.35 22.55
CA ASP A 31 21.24 9.01 23.10
C ASP A 31 22.04 8.06 22.21
N ALA A 32 22.80 7.15 22.82
CA ALA A 32 23.54 6.13 22.11
C ALA A 32 23.27 4.75 22.71
N ILE A 33 22.97 3.77 21.86
CA ILE A 33 22.79 2.37 22.24
C ILE A 33 23.82 1.53 21.50
N LEU A 34 24.61 0.75 22.23
CA LEU A 34 25.49 -0.27 21.68
C LEU A 34 24.72 -1.59 21.58
N LEU A 35 24.70 -2.18 20.40
CA LEU A 35 24.05 -3.45 20.10
C LEU A 35 25.08 -4.44 19.55
N GLU A 36 24.95 -5.71 19.90
CA GLU A 36 25.72 -6.80 19.30
C GLU A 36 24.79 -7.65 18.43
N VAL A 37 25.23 -7.97 17.22
CA VAL A 37 24.44 -8.71 16.25
C VAL A 37 24.43 -10.20 16.59
N GLY A 38 23.25 -10.73 16.91
CA GLY A 38 23.05 -12.15 17.20
C GLY A 38 23.18 -13.06 15.96
N GLU A 39 23.38 -14.35 16.21
CA GLU A 39 23.59 -15.38 15.18
C GLU A 39 22.41 -15.53 14.21
N ASN A 40 21.19 -15.22 14.68
CA ASN A 40 19.95 -15.35 13.90
C ASN A 40 19.76 -14.27 12.82
N ILE A 41 20.72 -13.37 12.61
CA ILE A 41 20.62 -12.30 11.61
C ILE A 41 20.40 -12.85 10.18
N GLY A 42 20.93 -14.04 9.89
CA GLY A 42 20.72 -14.73 8.62
C GLY A 42 19.25 -15.06 8.34
N GLU A 43 18.47 -15.42 9.37
CA GLU A 43 17.04 -15.70 9.22
C GLU A 43 16.23 -14.43 8.96
N VAL A 44 16.60 -13.34 9.64
CA VAL A 44 15.97 -12.02 9.45
C VAL A 44 16.13 -11.53 8.00
N ARG A 45 17.28 -11.80 7.38
CA ARG A 45 17.54 -11.49 5.95
C ARG A 45 16.76 -12.36 4.98
N LYS A 46 16.59 -13.64 5.32
CA LYS A 46 15.83 -14.59 4.49
C LYS A 46 14.32 -14.33 4.53
N ALA A 47 13.83 -13.61 5.54
CA ALA A 47 12.42 -13.24 5.61
C ALA A 47 12.00 -12.48 4.33
N PRO A 48 10.77 -12.69 3.81
CA PRO A 48 10.30 -12.08 2.57
C PRO A 48 9.93 -10.61 2.75
N ARG A 49 10.87 -9.81 3.29
CA ARG A 49 10.74 -8.37 3.51
C ARG A 49 11.70 -7.64 2.60
N ARG A 50 11.36 -6.39 2.29
CA ARG A 50 12.25 -5.49 1.56
C ARG A 50 13.05 -4.68 2.57
N GLY A 51 14.36 -4.74 2.45
CA GLY A 51 15.27 -3.89 3.21
C GLY A 51 15.25 -2.43 2.75
N VAL A 52 15.93 -1.56 3.48
CA VAL A 52 16.21 -0.17 3.12
C VAL A 52 16.83 -0.10 1.73
N LYS A 53 17.83 -0.95 1.41
CA LYS A 53 18.43 -0.98 0.07
C LYS A 53 17.42 -1.29 -1.03
N GLY A 54 16.60 -2.32 -0.85
CA GLY A 54 15.56 -2.65 -1.82
C GLY A 54 14.50 -1.56 -1.97
N TYR A 55 14.21 -0.77 -0.92
CA TYR A 55 13.34 0.40 -1.05
C TYR A 55 14.01 1.53 -1.82
N LEU A 56 15.31 1.75 -1.64
CA LEU A 56 16.09 2.73 -2.41
C LEU A 56 16.16 2.34 -3.89
N GLU A 57 16.41 1.08 -4.22
CA GLU A 57 16.45 0.58 -5.61
C GLU A 57 15.12 0.76 -6.35
N THR A 58 14.01 0.74 -5.62
CA THR A 58 12.66 0.87 -6.18
C THR A 58 12.03 2.23 -5.92
N MET A 59 12.81 3.18 -5.42
CA MET A 59 12.36 4.55 -5.25
C MET A 59 12.23 5.23 -6.61
N LYS A 60 11.22 6.08 -6.76
CA LYS A 60 11.09 6.95 -7.93
C LYS A 60 11.47 8.37 -7.51
N PRO A 61 12.48 8.99 -8.15
CA PRO A 61 12.77 10.39 -7.88
C PRO A 61 11.58 11.26 -8.29
N LEU A 62 11.37 12.36 -7.57
CA LEU A 62 10.38 13.36 -7.97
C LEU A 62 10.90 14.06 -9.23
N LYS A 63 10.01 14.26 -10.21
CA LYS A 63 10.40 14.87 -11.49
C LYS A 63 10.63 16.37 -11.36
N ASN A 64 9.86 17.03 -10.49
CA ASN A 64 9.93 18.47 -10.29
C ASN A 64 9.76 18.86 -8.81
N TYR A 65 10.05 20.14 -8.53
CA TYR A 65 9.91 20.71 -7.18
C TYR A 65 8.44 20.92 -6.78
N ASP A 66 7.54 21.09 -7.74
CA ASP A 66 6.11 21.26 -7.48
C ASP A 66 5.50 20.00 -6.85
N ASP A 67 5.89 18.81 -7.31
CA ASP A 67 5.52 17.53 -6.71
C ASP A 67 5.98 17.45 -5.25
N TYR A 68 7.19 17.96 -4.94
CA TYR A 68 7.71 18.00 -3.58
C TYR A 68 6.90 18.93 -2.69
N ILE A 69 6.69 20.17 -3.12
CA ILE A 69 5.86 21.16 -2.42
C ILE A 69 4.47 20.59 -2.14
N ARG A 70 3.89 19.92 -3.13
CA ARG A 70 2.58 19.28 -3.04
C ARG A 70 2.56 18.17 -2.00
N PHE A 71 3.50 17.23 -2.06
CA PHE A 71 3.55 16.11 -1.12
C PHE A 71 3.82 16.55 0.32
N ARG A 72 4.55 17.66 0.49
CA ARG A 72 4.75 18.30 1.79
C ARG A 72 3.60 19.21 2.24
N ASN A 73 2.55 19.36 1.42
CA ASN A 73 1.42 20.27 1.65
C ASN A 73 1.87 21.71 1.99
N LEU A 74 2.91 22.22 1.34
CA LEU A 74 3.45 23.57 1.62
C LEU A 74 2.65 24.70 0.95
N LEU A 75 1.75 24.35 0.02
CA LEU A 75 0.78 25.29 -0.56
C LEU A 75 -0.58 25.11 0.11
N GLY A 76 -1.15 26.21 0.60
CA GLY A 76 -2.53 26.24 1.09
C GLY A 76 -3.49 25.86 -0.04
N LYS A 77 -4.41 24.91 0.20
CA LYS A 77 -5.37 24.45 -0.80
C LYS A 77 -6.80 24.65 -0.34
N GLN A 78 -7.65 25.19 -1.21
CA GLN A 78 -9.09 24.95 -1.17
C GLN A 78 -9.35 23.59 -1.82
N ARG A 79 -9.26 22.50 -1.05
CA ARG A 79 -9.64 21.16 -1.52
C ARG A 79 -11.14 20.98 -1.31
N PHE A 80 -11.82 20.40 -2.30
CA PHE A 80 -13.08 19.72 -2.00
C PHE A 80 -12.76 18.54 -1.09
N THR A 81 -13.15 18.63 0.18
CA THR A 81 -13.01 17.54 1.14
C THR A 81 -14.18 16.59 0.98
N ARG A 82 -13.90 15.35 0.54
CA ARG A 82 -14.90 14.29 0.59
C ARG A 82 -15.27 14.05 2.05
N LYS A 83 -16.54 14.21 2.40
CA LYS A 83 -17.04 13.89 3.74
C LYS A 83 -16.96 12.38 3.96
N THR A 84 -16.32 11.97 5.05
CA THR A 84 -16.29 10.57 5.48
C THR A 84 -17.38 10.30 6.51
N SER A 85 -18.13 9.20 6.34
CA SER A 85 -18.99 8.67 7.41
C SER A 85 -18.18 7.72 8.30
N THR A 86 -17.87 8.15 9.53
CA THR A 86 -17.18 7.33 10.53
C THR A 86 -17.96 6.05 10.87
N VAL A 87 -19.29 6.14 10.90
CA VAL A 87 -20.19 5.01 11.15
C VAL A 87 -20.10 3.96 10.05
N THR A 88 -20.10 4.39 8.78
CA THR A 88 -19.97 3.48 7.63
C THR A 88 -18.60 2.81 7.63
N TYR A 89 -17.54 3.59 7.82
CA TYR A 89 -16.19 3.03 7.91
C TYR A 89 -16.04 2.04 9.07
N TRP A 90 -16.63 2.32 10.24
CA TRP A 90 -16.61 1.41 11.38
C TRP A 90 -17.36 0.10 11.08
N ARG A 91 -18.52 0.17 10.43
CA ARG A 91 -19.32 -1.01 10.05
C ARG A 91 -18.53 -1.93 9.11
N ASP A 92 -17.91 -1.33 8.11
CA ASP A 92 -17.27 -2.05 7.00
C ASP A 92 -15.78 -2.36 7.33
N ARG A 93 -15.29 -1.98 8.52
CA ARG A 93 -13.88 -2.13 8.94
C ARG A 93 -13.33 -3.55 8.79
N LYS A 94 -14.19 -4.56 8.98
CA LYS A 94 -13.82 -5.99 8.89
C LYS A 94 -13.52 -6.40 7.45
N GLU A 95 -14.13 -5.74 6.48
CA GLU A 95 -13.88 -5.93 5.05
C GLU A 95 -12.69 -5.06 4.61
N ILE A 96 -12.72 -3.78 4.96
CA ILE A 96 -11.78 -2.76 4.50
C ILE A 96 -10.36 -3.00 5.01
N LEU A 97 -10.16 -3.06 6.33
CA LEU A 97 -8.82 -3.05 6.93
C LEU A 97 -8.01 -4.31 6.62
N PRO A 98 -8.55 -5.54 6.82
CA PRO A 98 -7.81 -6.76 6.52
C PRO A 98 -7.94 -7.23 5.06
N LEU A 99 -8.67 -6.50 4.20
CA LEU A 99 -9.03 -6.90 2.84
C LEU A 99 -9.70 -8.28 2.81
N LYS A 100 -10.85 -8.39 3.50
CA LYS A 100 -11.66 -9.61 3.52
C LYS A 100 -12.74 -9.55 2.46
N GLY A 101 -12.90 -10.64 1.71
CA GLY A 101 -14.05 -10.90 0.86
C GLY A 101 -14.81 -12.12 1.35
N VAL A 102 -15.62 -12.67 0.46
CA VAL A 102 -16.40 -13.89 0.72
C VAL A 102 -16.17 -14.93 -0.38
N ARG A 103 -16.18 -16.21 0.00
CA ARG A 103 -16.21 -17.34 -0.93
C ARG A 103 -17.56 -18.02 -0.83
N CYS A 104 -18.26 -18.17 -1.95
CA CYS A 104 -19.54 -18.88 -1.96
C CYS A 104 -19.32 -20.37 -1.69
N LYS A 105 -20.05 -20.95 -0.74
CA LYS A 105 -19.97 -22.39 -0.44
C LYS A 105 -20.56 -23.25 -1.54
N SER A 106 -21.52 -22.71 -2.30
CA SER A 106 -22.25 -23.47 -3.33
C SER A 106 -21.46 -23.60 -4.64
N CYS A 107 -20.76 -22.55 -5.08
CA CYS A 107 -20.05 -22.53 -6.37
C CYS A 107 -18.55 -22.22 -6.28
N GLY A 108 -18.04 -21.89 -5.08
CA GLY A 108 -16.62 -21.56 -4.88
C GLY A 108 -16.20 -20.15 -5.31
N ALA A 109 -17.09 -19.34 -5.90
CA ALA A 109 -16.76 -18.00 -6.37
C ALA A 109 -16.31 -17.08 -5.23
N VAL A 110 -15.17 -16.39 -5.43
CA VAL A 110 -14.61 -15.41 -4.49
C VAL A 110 -15.04 -14.00 -4.89
N GLN A 111 -15.60 -13.25 -3.95
CA GLN A 111 -16.29 -11.98 -4.20
C GLN A 111 -15.80 -10.89 -3.26
N TYR A 112 -15.67 -9.70 -3.80
CA TYR A 112 -15.39 -8.46 -3.09
C TYR A 112 -16.04 -7.32 -3.87
N PRO A 113 -16.73 -6.36 -3.23
CA PRO A 113 -17.09 -6.27 -1.80
C PRO A 113 -17.89 -7.45 -1.24
N ILE A 114 -18.10 -7.50 0.08
CA ILE A 114 -18.94 -8.53 0.72
C ILE A 114 -20.41 -8.31 0.32
N VAL A 115 -20.99 -9.30 -0.36
CA VAL A 115 -22.40 -9.29 -0.80
C VAL A 115 -23.20 -10.43 -0.19
N ARG A 116 -24.52 -10.26 -0.08
CA ARG A 116 -25.42 -11.28 0.48
C ARG A 116 -25.93 -12.30 -0.55
N VAL A 117 -25.80 -12.00 -1.85
CA VAL A 117 -26.28 -12.86 -2.93
C VAL A 117 -25.12 -13.07 -3.90
N CYS A 118 -24.86 -14.33 -4.24
CA CYS A 118 -23.75 -14.71 -5.10
C CYS A 118 -24.04 -14.26 -6.53
N TYR A 119 -23.16 -13.46 -7.13
CA TYR A 119 -23.35 -13.02 -8.52
C TYR A 119 -23.24 -14.15 -9.57
N GLU A 120 -22.61 -15.28 -9.24
CA GLU A 120 -22.49 -16.43 -10.16
C GLU A 120 -23.70 -17.37 -10.09
N CYS A 121 -24.08 -17.82 -8.88
CA CYS A 121 -25.10 -18.87 -8.72
C CYS A 121 -26.37 -18.43 -7.99
N GLY A 122 -26.48 -17.17 -7.57
CA GLY A 122 -27.67 -16.65 -6.88
C GLY A 122 -27.86 -17.13 -5.44
N SER A 123 -26.97 -17.98 -4.90
CA SER A 123 -27.04 -18.44 -3.51
C SER A 123 -27.00 -17.26 -2.54
N LYS A 124 -27.92 -17.25 -1.58
CA LYS A 124 -28.06 -16.19 -0.58
C LYS A 124 -27.50 -16.60 0.77
N ASP A 125 -26.74 -15.72 1.41
CA ASP A 125 -26.15 -15.87 2.76
C ASP A 125 -25.34 -17.18 2.99
N ASN A 126 -24.85 -17.82 1.92
CA ASN A 126 -24.11 -19.07 1.98
C ASN A 126 -22.63 -18.88 1.60
N PHE A 127 -21.89 -18.22 2.50
CA PHE A 127 -20.51 -17.79 2.25
C PHE A 127 -19.58 -18.09 3.42
N ASP A 128 -18.30 -18.27 3.11
CA ASP A 128 -17.20 -18.20 4.07
C ASP A 128 -16.42 -16.89 3.90
N GLU A 129 -16.08 -16.23 5.00
CA GLU A 129 -15.16 -15.08 4.96
C GLU A 129 -13.75 -15.55 4.56
N VAL A 130 -13.14 -14.87 3.61
CA VAL A 130 -11.77 -15.17 3.15
C VAL A 130 -10.93 -13.90 3.10
N ARG A 131 -9.65 -14.00 3.47
CA ARG A 131 -8.69 -12.93 3.20
C ARG A 131 -8.26 -13.01 1.74
N LEU A 132 -8.36 -11.89 1.04
CA LEU A 132 -8.00 -11.82 -0.37
C LEU A 132 -6.49 -11.66 -0.53
N ALA A 133 -5.98 -12.05 -1.69
CA ALA A 133 -4.61 -11.77 -2.06
C ALA A 133 -4.39 -10.26 -2.21
N LYS A 134 -3.15 -9.82 -2.00
CA LYS A 134 -2.74 -8.42 -2.17
C LYS A 134 -2.05 -8.19 -3.52
N ARG A 135 -2.08 -9.18 -4.40
CA ARG A 135 -1.51 -9.14 -5.73
C ARG A 135 -2.58 -9.50 -6.74
N GLY A 136 -2.44 -8.99 -7.95
CA GLY A 136 -3.39 -9.20 -9.02
C GLY A 136 -2.94 -8.54 -10.31
N THR A 137 -3.84 -8.53 -11.28
CA THR A 137 -3.63 -7.92 -12.59
C THR A 137 -4.71 -6.88 -12.88
N ILE A 138 -4.37 -5.84 -13.65
CA ILE A 138 -5.35 -4.84 -14.06
C ILE A 138 -6.33 -5.49 -15.05
N PHE A 139 -7.59 -5.62 -14.67
CA PHE A 139 -8.67 -6.10 -15.55
C PHE A 139 -9.13 -5.00 -16.51
N THR A 140 -9.35 -3.79 -15.99
CA THR A 140 -9.66 -2.60 -16.80
C THR A 140 -9.25 -1.33 -16.04
N PHE A 141 -9.12 -0.21 -16.74
CA PHE A 141 -8.76 1.06 -16.14
C PHE A 141 -9.38 2.25 -16.88
N THR A 142 -9.46 3.38 -16.18
CA THR A 142 -9.78 4.69 -16.74
C THR A 142 -8.80 5.74 -16.23
N LEU A 143 -8.60 6.80 -17.00
CA LEU A 143 -7.77 7.94 -16.63
C LEU A 143 -8.67 9.11 -16.24
N ASP A 144 -8.69 9.45 -14.96
CA ASP A 144 -9.51 10.55 -14.43
C ASP A 144 -8.72 11.86 -14.47
N HIS A 145 -9.15 12.77 -15.36
CA HIS A 145 -8.55 14.09 -15.53
C HIS A 145 -9.21 15.19 -14.68
N LEU A 146 -10.30 14.90 -13.97
CA LEU A 146 -11.13 15.89 -13.28
C LEU A 146 -11.35 15.52 -11.80
N VAL A 147 -10.26 15.18 -11.11
CA VAL A 147 -10.33 14.81 -9.70
C VAL A 147 -10.51 16.04 -8.81
N GLY A 148 -11.77 16.42 -8.54
CA GLY A 148 -12.17 17.25 -7.38
C GLY A 148 -11.38 18.55 -7.16
N GLY A 149 -10.95 19.22 -8.22
CA GLY A 149 -10.18 20.47 -8.17
C GLY A 149 -8.65 20.32 -8.01
N ASP A 150 -8.10 19.10 -8.02
CA ASP A 150 -6.65 18.84 -8.02
C ASP A 150 -6.15 18.57 -9.45
N TYR A 151 -6.14 19.59 -10.30
CA TYR A 151 -5.73 19.48 -11.72
C TYR A 151 -4.25 19.09 -11.89
N TYR A 152 -3.40 19.40 -10.92
CA TYR A 152 -1.94 19.19 -10.99
C TYR A 152 -1.51 17.72 -10.87
N ALA A 153 -2.44 16.83 -10.55
CA ALA A 153 -2.20 15.42 -10.25
C ALA A 153 -2.80 14.46 -11.27
N THR A 154 -3.22 15.00 -12.40
CA THR A 154 -4.04 14.31 -13.37
C THR A 154 -3.20 13.90 -14.57
N PRO A 155 -3.54 12.78 -15.23
CA PRO A 155 -4.62 11.87 -14.90
C PRO A 155 -4.31 10.96 -13.70
N VAL A 156 -5.33 10.65 -12.90
CA VAL A 156 -5.27 9.59 -11.88
C VAL A 156 -5.82 8.30 -12.50
N PRO A 157 -5.01 7.23 -12.66
CA PRO A 157 -5.52 5.96 -13.14
C PRO A 157 -6.41 5.32 -12.07
N ARG A 158 -7.67 5.06 -12.42
CA ARG A 158 -8.61 4.27 -11.62
C ARG A 158 -8.70 2.88 -12.24
N VAL A 159 -8.45 1.85 -11.45
CA VAL A 159 -8.29 0.48 -11.95
C VAL A 159 -9.27 -0.46 -11.28
N VAL A 160 -9.76 -1.43 -12.05
CA VAL A 160 -10.35 -2.66 -11.52
C VAL A 160 -9.24 -3.71 -11.56
N VAL A 161 -8.84 -4.20 -10.39
CA VAL A 161 -7.81 -5.24 -10.26
C VAL A 161 -8.49 -6.58 -10.01
N GLU A 162 -8.15 -7.58 -10.81
CA GLU A 162 -8.49 -8.97 -10.57
C GLU A 162 -7.42 -9.58 -9.67
N LEU A 163 -7.82 -10.00 -8.46
CA LEU A 163 -6.89 -10.48 -7.45
C LEU A 163 -6.54 -11.94 -7.66
N GLU A 164 -5.32 -12.32 -7.27
CA GLU A 164 -4.92 -13.73 -7.21
C GLU A 164 -5.88 -14.50 -6.28
N GLY A 165 -6.40 -15.64 -6.74
CA GLY A 165 -7.40 -16.41 -5.99
C GLY A 165 -8.84 -15.89 -6.10
N GLY A 166 -9.08 -14.86 -6.91
CA GLY A 166 -10.41 -14.37 -7.28
C GLY A 166 -10.86 -13.13 -6.49
N GLY A 167 -11.96 -12.54 -6.97
CA GLY A 167 -12.46 -11.24 -6.52
C GLY A 167 -11.87 -10.09 -7.32
N ARG A 168 -12.63 -9.00 -7.43
CA ARG A 168 -12.23 -7.76 -8.11
C ARG A 168 -12.31 -6.59 -7.15
N VAL A 169 -11.33 -5.70 -7.22
CA VAL A 169 -11.29 -4.49 -6.40
C VAL A 169 -11.14 -3.26 -7.28
N PHE A 170 -11.97 -2.25 -7.03
CA PHE A 170 -11.85 -0.95 -7.68
C PHE A 170 -11.05 0.00 -6.79
N VAL A 171 -9.90 0.46 -7.28
CA VAL A 171 -8.97 1.31 -6.53
C VAL A 171 -8.27 2.32 -7.43
N ASP A 172 -7.78 3.40 -6.85
CA ASP A 172 -6.86 4.31 -7.53
C ASP A 172 -5.45 3.70 -7.57
N MET A 173 -4.73 3.93 -8.66
CA MET A 173 -3.31 3.61 -8.76
C MET A 173 -2.45 4.64 -8.02
N THR A 174 -1.27 4.21 -7.58
CA THR A 174 -0.24 5.05 -6.96
C THR A 174 1.15 4.55 -7.35
N ASP A 175 2.18 5.36 -7.09
CA ASP A 175 3.58 5.08 -7.42
C ASP A 175 3.84 4.69 -8.91
N CYS A 176 2.98 5.10 -9.84
CA CYS A 176 3.06 4.79 -11.27
C CYS A 176 3.05 6.05 -12.15
N ASN A 177 3.61 5.93 -13.36
CA ASN A 177 3.32 6.87 -14.43
C ASN A 177 1.96 6.50 -15.03
N PRO A 178 0.98 7.43 -15.11
CA PRO A 178 -0.33 7.13 -15.69
C PRO A 178 -0.28 6.58 -17.12
N GLU A 179 0.71 7.01 -17.92
CA GLU A 179 0.88 6.58 -19.32
C GLU A 179 1.34 5.12 -19.46
N GLU A 180 1.97 4.56 -18.43
CA GLU A 180 2.46 3.18 -18.44
C GLU A 180 1.36 2.17 -18.10
N VAL A 181 0.22 2.64 -17.58
CA VAL A 181 -0.87 1.78 -17.11
C VAL A 181 -1.54 1.09 -18.30
N LYS A 182 -1.62 -0.24 -18.23
CA LYS A 182 -2.25 -1.08 -19.27
C LYS A 182 -3.00 -2.25 -18.64
N VAL A 183 -4.00 -2.74 -19.37
CA VAL A 183 -4.70 -3.99 -19.03
C VAL A 183 -3.70 -5.15 -18.99
N GLY A 184 -3.85 -6.03 -18.00
CA GLY A 184 -2.95 -7.14 -17.74
C GLY A 184 -1.68 -6.80 -16.97
N MET A 185 -1.41 -5.52 -16.67
CA MET A 185 -0.26 -5.15 -15.84
C MET A 185 -0.35 -5.78 -14.44
N PRO A 186 0.72 -6.41 -13.93
CA PRO A 186 0.76 -6.93 -12.57
C PRO A 186 0.84 -5.79 -11.56
N VAL A 187 -0.01 -5.84 -10.54
CA VAL A 187 -0.09 -4.84 -9.47
C VAL A 187 -0.14 -5.49 -8.09
N GLU A 188 0.28 -4.74 -7.08
CA GLU A 188 0.12 -5.08 -5.67
C GLU A 188 -0.65 -3.98 -4.93
N LEU A 189 -1.43 -4.38 -3.94
CA LEU A 189 -2.21 -3.49 -3.11
C LEU A 189 -1.35 -2.91 -1.98
N THR A 190 -1.40 -1.60 -1.83
CA THR A 190 -0.75 -0.84 -0.76
C THR A 190 -1.81 -0.13 0.08
N PHE A 191 -1.63 -0.15 1.40
CA PHE A 191 -2.52 0.54 2.32
C PHE A 191 -2.12 2.02 2.40
N ARG A 192 -3.08 2.94 2.23
CA ARG A 192 -2.83 4.39 2.16
C ARG A 192 -3.99 5.17 2.77
N ILE A 193 -3.72 6.42 3.16
CA ILE A 193 -4.77 7.40 3.46
C ILE A 193 -5.38 7.82 2.12
N ILE A 194 -6.71 7.69 1.98
CA ILE A 194 -7.42 8.06 0.75
C ILE A 194 -8.06 9.44 0.85
N HIS A 195 -8.50 9.85 2.04
CA HIS A 195 -8.92 11.22 2.32
C HIS A 195 -8.96 11.44 3.85
N GLU A 196 -8.94 12.72 4.21
CA GLU A 196 -9.07 13.20 5.58
C GLU A 196 -10.29 14.13 5.62
N SER A 197 -11.12 13.96 6.64
CA SER A 197 -12.33 14.77 6.84
C SER A 197 -12.50 15.03 8.34
N GLU A 198 -12.55 16.31 8.74
CA GLU A 198 -12.84 16.72 10.13
C GLU A 198 -11.94 16.02 11.18
N GLY A 199 -10.65 15.86 10.86
CA GLY A 199 -9.67 15.18 11.73
C GLY A 199 -9.73 13.64 11.70
N PHE A 200 -10.61 13.06 10.90
CA PHE A 200 -10.69 11.62 10.68
C PHE A 200 -9.90 11.20 9.44
N TYR A 201 -8.96 10.26 9.62
CA TYR A 201 -8.15 9.69 8.55
C TYR A 201 -8.77 8.40 8.03
N GLN A 202 -9.28 8.42 6.79
CA GLN A 202 -9.78 7.21 6.16
C GLN A 202 -8.64 6.49 5.43
N TYR A 203 -8.36 5.27 5.89
CA TYR A 203 -7.42 4.39 5.22
C TYR A 203 -8.15 3.42 4.29
N TYR A 204 -7.55 3.15 3.14
CA TYR A 204 -8.03 2.14 2.21
C TYR A 204 -6.86 1.61 1.35
N TRP A 205 -7.16 0.64 0.50
CA TRP A 205 -6.19 0.09 -0.43
C TRP A 205 -6.09 0.93 -1.71
N LYS A 206 -4.87 1.08 -2.21
CA LYS A 206 -4.55 1.57 -3.56
C LYS A 206 -3.77 0.48 -4.30
N ALA A 207 -3.81 0.49 -5.62
CA ALA A 207 -2.95 -0.38 -6.41
C ALA A 207 -1.64 0.34 -6.74
N ARG A 208 -0.53 -0.39 -6.82
CA ARG A 208 0.71 0.08 -7.43
C ARG A 208 1.30 -1.01 -8.30
N PRO A 209 2.09 -0.69 -9.33
CA PRO A 209 2.83 -1.69 -10.08
C PRO A 209 3.65 -2.58 -9.14
N VAL A 210 3.72 -3.88 -9.42
CA VAL A 210 4.58 -4.77 -8.64
C VAL A 210 6.01 -4.25 -8.74
N ARG A 211 6.58 -3.90 -7.60
CA ARG A 211 8.00 -3.59 -7.55
C ARG A 211 8.74 -4.92 -7.57
N GLU A 212 9.29 -5.33 -8.70
CA GLU A 212 10.10 -6.56 -8.76
C GLU A 212 11.22 -6.51 -7.70
N LYS A 213 11.55 -7.68 -7.14
CA LYS A 213 12.77 -7.80 -6.35
C LYS A 213 13.91 -7.78 -7.37
N VAL A 214 14.78 -6.78 -7.31
CA VAL A 214 16.10 -6.95 -7.89
C VAL A 214 16.74 -8.06 -7.07
N GLU A 215 16.91 -9.25 -7.66
CA GLU A 215 17.77 -10.27 -7.07
C GLU A 215 19.16 -9.68 -7.05
N VAL A 216 19.59 -9.24 -5.87
CA VAL A 216 20.98 -8.89 -5.60
C VAL A 216 21.77 -10.18 -5.82
N LYS A 217 22.38 -10.31 -7.00
CA LYS A 217 23.42 -11.31 -7.26
C LYS A 217 24.66 -11.00 -6.44
#